data_AF-A0A972EXL4-F1
#
_entry.id   AF-A0A972EXL4-F1
#
_cell.length_a   1.000
_cell.length_b   1.000
_cell.length_c   1.000
_cell.angle_alpha   90.00
_cell.angle_beta   90.00
_cell.angle_gamma   90.00
#
_symmetry.space_group_name_H-M   'P 1'
#
loop_
_entity.id
_entity.type
_entity.pdbx_description
1 polymer ?
#
loop_
_entity_poly.entity_id
_entity_poly.type
_entity_poly.pdbx_seq_one_letter_code
_entity_poly.pdbx_strand_id
1 'polypeptide(L)'
;MHKTNAGERAKALKKEAQELARRAKAQKEAAATMRAARVTVMNLQSMAAKRLSQAQAQRLEARLEDLQVWEQKKVKDTKKGVKTYTYFMASWREGEKLRNVYLGSSQRMSREEAQEKARALKREALGLASLTSPANGN
;
A
#
# COMPACT_ATOMS: atom_id res chain seq x y z
N MET A 1 2.43 8.03 -10.56
CA MET A 1 2.48 6.92 -9.59
C MET A 1 3.92 6.43 -9.58
N HIS A 2 4.62 6.52 -8.44
CA HIS A 2 5.99 6.02 -8.35
C HIS A 2 6.01 4.51 -8.63
N LYS A 3 7.10 4.00 -9.21
CA LYS A 3 7.34 2.55 -9.28
C LYS A 3 7.63 2.07 -7.87
N THR A 4 6.67 1.41 -7.24
CA THR A 4 6.86 0.75 -5.94
C THR A 4 7.01 -0.75 -6.13
N ASN A 5 7.78 -1.40 -5.27
CA ASN A 5 7.97 -2.85 -5.31
C ASN A 5 6.62 -3.59 -5.13
N ALA A 6 5.78 -3.10 -4.22
CA ALA A 6 4.42 -3.62 -4.06
C ALA A 6 3.57 -3.42 -5.34
N GLY A 7 3.77 -2.30 -6.05
CA GLY A 7 3.08 -2.02 -7.31
C GLY A 7 3.43 -3.00 -8.43
N GLU A 8 4.72 -3.35 -8.57
CA GLU A 8 5.15 -4.36 -9.55
C GLU A 8 4.66 -5.76 -9.17
N ARG A 9 4.72 -6.14 -7.88
CA ARG A 9 4.15 -7.41 -7.39
C ARG A 9 2.65 -7.51 -7.68
N ALA A 10 1.90 -6.42 -7.48
CA ALA A 10 0.48 -6.38 -7.80
C ALA A 10 0.20 -6.61 -9.29
N LYS A 11 1.03 -6.05 -10.19
CA LYS A 11 0.91 -6.28 -11.63
C LYS A 11 1.18 -7.73 -12.00
N ALA A 12 2.22 -8.34 -11.43
CA ALA A 12 2.56 -9.74 -11.65
C ALA A 12 1.41 -10.67 -11.21
N LEU A 13 0.89 -10.49 -9.99
CA LEU A 13 -0.24 -11.27 -9.48
C LEU A 13 -1.51 -11.11 -10.33
N LYS A 14 -1.77 -9.90 -10.83
CA LYS A 14 -2.89 -9.67 -11.75
C LYS A 14 -2.71 -10.41 -13.08
N LYS A 15 -1.50 -10.44 -13.63
CA LYS A 15 -1.19 -11.18 -14.86
C LYS A 15 -1.38 -12.68 -14.66
N GLU A 16 -0.87 -13.24 -13.57
CA GLU A 16 -1.07 -14.65 -13.21
C GLU A 16 -2.57 -15.00 -13.08
N ALA A 17 -3.35 -14.14 -12.43
CA ALA A 17 -4.80 -14.34 -12.32
C ALA A 17 -5.50 -14.37 -13.69
N GLN A 18 -5.09 -13.48 -14.61
CA GLN A 18 -5.62 -13.45 -15.97
C GLN A 18 -5.27 -14.70 -16.76
N GLU A 19 -4.05 -15.22 -16.61
CA GLU A 19 -3.63 -16.47 -17.25
C GLU A 19 -4.43 -17.67 -16.73
N LEU A 20 -4.63 -17.76 -15.41
CA LEU A 20 -5.47 -18.79 -14.80
C LEU A 20 -6.92 -18.72 -15.29
N ALA A 21 -7.49 -17.51 -15.37
CA ALA A 21 -8.85 -17.31 -15.90
C ALA A 21 -8.96 -17.68 -17.39
N ARG A 22 -7.93 -17.38 -18.20
CA ARG A 22 -7.87 -17.81 -19.62
C ARG A 22 -7.84 -19.33 -19.73
N ARG A 23 -7.04 -20.02 -18.91
CA ARG A 23 -6.99 -21.49 -18.87
C ARG A 23 -8.33 -22.08 -18.47
N ALA A 24 -9.00 -21.51 -17.45
CA ALA A 24 -10.34 -21.93 -17.05
C ALA A 24 -11.35 -21.79 -18.19
N LYS A 25 -11.29 -20.67 -18.94
CA LYS A 25 -12.17 -20.44 -20.10
C LYS A 25 -11.91 -21.47 -21.21
N ALA A 26 -10.66 -21.79 -21.50
CA ALA A 26 -10.30 -22.77 -22.52
C ALA A 26 -10.83 -24.19 -22.21
N GLN A 27 -11.00 -24.52 -20.92
CA GLN A 27 -11.51 -25.82 -20.47
C GLN A 27 -13.03 -25.84 -20.21
N LYS A 28 -13.73 -24.74 -20.49
CA LYS A 28 -15.17 -24.60 -20.18
C LYS A 28 -16.05 -25.59 -20.97
N GLU A 29 -15.76 -25.79 -22.25
CA GLU A 29 -16.47 -26.76 -23.10
C GLU A 29 -16.30 -28.20 -22.58
N ALA A 30 -15.06 -28.61 -22.28
CA ALA A 30 -14.79 -29.93 -21.69
C ALA A 30 -15.46 -30.12 -20.32
N ALA A 31 -15.58 -29.05 -19.53
CA ALA A 31 -16.28 -29.07 -18.25
C ALA A 31 -17.81 -29.26 -18.39
N ALA A 32 -18.42 -28.94 -19.53
CA ALA A 32 -19.84 -29.20 -19.75
C ALA A 32 -20.14 -30.71 -19.67
N THR A 33 -19.26 -31.53 -20.26
CA THR A 33 -19.44 -32.98 -20.40
C THR A 33 -18.70 -33.80 -19.35
N MET A 34 -17.50 -33.38 -18.92
CA MET A 34 -16.64 -34.18 -18.03
C MET A 34 -16.54 -33.60 -16.61
N ARG A 35 -16.86 -34.42 -15.59
CA ARG A 35 -16.74 -34.03 -14.17
C ARG A 35 -15.32 -33.63 -13.78
N ALA A 36 -14.31 -34.36 -14.25
CA ALA A 36 -12.90 -34.04 -13.99
C ALA A 36 -12.53 -32.64 -14.53
N ALA A 37 -13.00 -32.29 -15.72
CA ALA A 37 -12.78 -30.96 -16.29
C ALA A 37 -13.49 -29.85 -15.50
N ARG A 38 -14.69 -30.11 -14.92
CA ARG A 38 -15.34 -29.15 -13.99
C ARG A 38 -14.47 -28.86 -12.77
N VAL A 39 -13.90 -29.90 -12.16
CA VAL A 39 -13.02 -29.74 -10.98
C VAL A 39 -11.81 -28.88 -11.35
N THR A 40 -11.19 -29.13 -12.50
CA THR A 40 -10.06 -28.32 -12.98
C THR A 40 -10.45 -26.86 -13.21
N VAL A 41 -11.58 -26.59 -13.86
CA VAL A 41 -12.08 -25.22 -14.09
C VAL A 41 -12.35 -24.50 -12.76
N MET A 42 -12.99 -25.17 -11.79
CA MET A 42 -13.25 -24.61 -10.46
C MET A 42 -11.94 -24.27 -9.73
N ASN A 43 -10.94 -25.16 -9.77
CA ASN A 43 -9.64 -24.93 -9.15
C ASN A 43 -8.92 -23.74 -9.81
N LEU A 44 -8.92 -23.65 -11.14
CA LEU A 44 -8.32 -22.53 -11.87
C LEU A 44 -9.00 -21.20 -11.52
N GLN A 45 -10.33 -21.18 -11.43
CA GLN A 45 -11.09 -19.99 -11.02
C GLN A 45 -10.79 -19.58 -9.57
N SER A 46 -10.74 -20.55 -8.65
CA SER A 46 -10.38 -20.31 -7.25
C SER A 46 -8.97 -19.73 -7.12
N MET A 47 -7.99 -20.30 -7.83
CA MET A 47 -6.63 -19.75 -7.86
C MET A 47 -6.60 -18.35 -8.47
N ALA A 48 -7.33 -18.09 -9.55
CA ALA A 48 -7.42 -16.75 -10.15
C ALA A 48 -7.99 -15.72 -9.17
N ALA A 49 -9.06 -16.06 -8.47
CA ALA A 49 -9.66 -15.21 -7.44
C ALA A 49 -8.69 -14.92 -6.30
N LYS A 50 -7.95 -15.94 -5.81
CA LYS A 50 -6.91 -15.78 -4.80
C LYS A 50 -5.82 -14.82 -5.26
N ARG A 51 -5.32 -14.97 -6.49
CA ARG A 51 -4.29 -14.07 -7.04
C ARG A 51 -4.80 -12.64 -7.23
N LEU A 52 -6.07 -12.44 -7.60
CA LEU A 52 -6.68 -11.11 -7.65
C LEU A 52 -6.77 -10.46 -6.28
N SER A 53 -7.18 -11.19 -5.25
CA SER A 53 -7.22 -10.69 -3.87
C SER A 53 -5.82 -10.28 -3.39
N GLN A 54 -4.80 -11.12 -3.64
CA GLN A 54 -3.41 -10.77 -3.33
C GLN A 54 -2.93 -9.54 -4.10
N ALA A 55 -3.30 -9.41 -5.38
CA ALA A 55 -2.97 -8.23 -6.18
C ALA A 55 -3.61 -6.95 -5.62
N GLN A 56 -4.85 -7.02 -5.15
CA GLN A 56 -5.55 -5.90 -4.52
C GLN A 56 -4.86 -5.47 -3.23
N ALA A 57 -4.50 -6.42 -2.36
CA ALA A 57 -3.75 -6.14 -1.14
C ALA A 57 -2.39 -5.46 -1.45
N GLN A 58 -1.66 -5.95 -2.45
CA GLN A 58 -0.39 -5.33 -2.88
C GLN A 58 -0.60 -3.94 -3.49
N ARG A 59 -1.73 -3.66 -4.16
CA ARG A 59 -2.05 -2.29 -4.62
C ARG A 59 -2.31 -1.35 -3.44
N LEU A 60 -2.97 -1.82 -2.39
CA LEU A 60 -3.19 -1.02 -1.19
C LEU A 60 -1.85 -0.70 -0.51
N GLU A 61 -0.97 -1.70 -0.39
CA GLU A 61 0.38 -1.47 0.16
C GLU A 61 1.19 -0.51 -0.71
N ALA A 62 1.15 -0.67 -2.03
CA ALA A 62 1.79 0.27 -2.97
C ALA A 62 1.29 1.70 -2.80
N ARG A 63 -0.01 1.89 -2.50
CA ARG A 63 -0.56 3.21 -2.19
C ARG A 63 0.01 3.74 -0.89
N LEU A 64 0.31 2.91 0.11
CA LEU A 64 0.92 3.36 1.36
C LEU A 64 2.41 3.70 1.17
N GLU A 65 3.13 2.95 0.34
CA GLU A 65 4.53 3.20 0.00
C GLU A 65 4.74 4.47 -0.85
N ASP A 66 3.73 4.91 -1.60
CA ASP A 66 3.78 6.10 -2.47
C ASP A 66 3.76 7.43 -1.68
N LEU A 67 4.66 7.59 -0.72
CA LEU A 67 4.84 8.79 0.10
C LEU A 67 6.31 9.19 0.13
N GLN A 68 6.55 10.47 0.37
CA GLN A 68 7.89 11.03 0.49
C GLN A 68 8.10 11.56 1.90
N VAL A 69 9.12 11.08 2.61
CA VAL A 69 9.58 11.67 3.87
C VAL A 69 10.77 12.58 3.60
N TRP A 70 10.71 13.79 4.11
CA TRP A 70 11.73 14.83 3.94
C TRP A 70 11.89 15.66 5.21
N GLU A 71 13.02 16.36 5.33
CA GLU A 71 13.31 17.22 6.49
C GLU A 71 13.06 18.69 6.17
N GLN A 72 12.27 19.35 7.02
CA GLN A 72 12.09 20.80 7.01
C GLN A 72 12.99 21.45 8.05
N LYS A 73 13.84 22.38 7.61
CA LYS A 73 14.59 23.27 8.49
C LYS A 73 13.79 24.56 8.71
N LYS A 74 13.51 24.88 9.96
CA LYS A 74 12.83 26.11 10.38
C LYS A 74 13.76 26.94 11.22
N VAL A 75 14.19 28.07 10.67
CA VAL A 75 14.98 29.07 11.37
C VAL A 75 14.03 30.04 12.05
N LYS A 76 14.25 30.32 13.34
CA LYS A 76 13.45 31.28 14.11
C LYS A 76 14.37 32.21 14.87
N ASP A 77 14.17 33.51 14.67
CA ASP A 77 14.80 34.54 15.47
C ASP A 77 14.15 34.61 16.85
N THR A 78 14.99 34.61 17.88
CA THR A 78 14.55 34.71 19.27
C THR A 78 15.31 35.84 19.96
N LYS A 79 14.80 36.31 21.11
CA LYS A 79 15.50 37.31 21.95
C LYS A 79 16.92 36.88 22.35
N LYS A 80 17.24 35.58 22.28
CA LYS A 80 18.55 35.00 22.62
C LYS A 80 19.40 34.62 21.39
N GLY A 81 18.99 35.05 20.20
CA GLY A 81 19.66 34.72 18.93
C GLY A 81 18.86 33.78 18.03
N VAL A 82 19.48 33.41 16.90
CA VAL A 82 18.90 32.56 15.87
C VAL A 82 18.86 31.11 16.34
N LYS A 83 17.69 30.46 16.25
CA LYS A 83 17.55 29.03 16.55
C LYS A 83 16.99 28.27 15.35
N THR A 84 17.67 27.19 14.98
CA THR A 84 17.27 26.30 13.90
C THR A 84 16.63 25.05 14.47
N TYR A 85 15.46 24.70 13.95
CA TYR A 85 14.75 23.48 14.26
C TYR A 85 14.65 22.62 13.00
N THR A 86 14.73 21.30 13.17
CA THR A 86 14.66 20.35 12.07
C THR A 86 13.53 19.37 12.34
N TYR A 87 12.67 19.18 11.34
CA TYR A 87 11.44 18.45 11.46
C TYR A 87 11.30 17.44 10.32
N PHE A 88 10.85 16.23 10.63
CA PHE A 88 10.37 15.32 9.60
C PHE A 88 8.97 15.71 9.14
N MET A 89 8.83 15.75 7.82
CA MET A 89 7.59 15.97 7.11
C MET A 89 7.34 14.78 6.19
N ALA A 90 6.07 14.46 5.95
CA ALA A 90 5.66 13.54 4.91
C ALA A 90 4.74 14.20 3.90
N SER A 91 4.89 13.80 2.64
CA SER A 91 4.08 14.28 1.53
C SER A 91 3.52 13.11 0.74
N TRP A 92 2.23 13.13 0.44
CA TRP A 92 1.60 12.17 -0.46
C TRP A 92 0.39 12.77 -1.17
N ARG A 93 -0.04 12.15 -2.27
CA ARG A 93 -1.25 12.59 -2.98
C ARG A 93 -2.51 11.93 -2.41
N GLU A 94 -3.53 12.74 -2.22
CA GLU A 94 -4.91 12.34 -1.94
C GLU A 94 -5.79 12.82 -3.10
N GLY A 95 -6.10 11.89 -4.01
CA GLY A 95 -6.72 12.25 -5.29
C GLY A 95 -5.84 13.23 -6.06
N GLU A 96 -6.35 14.43 -6.30
CA GLU A 96 -5.66 15.48 -7.04
C GLU A 96 -4.76 16.36 -6.17
N LYS A 97 -4.97 16.36 -4.85
CA LYS A 97 -4.26 17.28 -3.93
C LYS A 97 -3.01 16.62 -3.34
N LEU A 98 -1.98 17.44 -3.08
CA LEU A 98 -0.82 17.03 -2.31
C LEU A 98 -1.07 17.36 -0.83
N ARG A 99 -0.98 16.36 0.04
CA ARG A 99 -1.05 16.53 1.49
C ARG A 99 0.35 16.52 2.06
N ASN A 100 0.64 17.49 2.94
CA ASN A 100 1.87 17.57 3.72
C ASN A 100 1.53 17.41 5.21
N VAL A 101 2.24 16.54 5.92
CA VAL A 101 1.98 16.22 7.32
C VAL A 101 3.26 16.30 8.13
N TYR A 102 3.18 16.93 9.30
CA TYR A 102 4.27 16.96 10.27
C TYR A 102 4.37 15.64 11.02
N LEU A 103 5.56 15.05 11.06
CA LEU A 103 5.81 13.76 11.72
C LEU A 103 6.42 13.95 13.11
N GLY A 104 7.28 14.94 13.27
CA GLY A 104 8.01 15.18 14.52
C GLY A 104 9.33 15.92 14.32
N SER A 105 10.06 16.14 15.41
CA SER A 105 11.44 16.63 15.37
C SER A 105 12.37 15.54 14.87
N SER A 106 13.24 15.84 13.90
CA SER A 106 14.25 14.88 13.41
C SER A 106 15.35 14.60 14.44
N GLN A 107 15.44 15.40 15.50
CA GLN A 107 16.32 15.12 16.64
C GLN A 107 15.78 14.04 17.58
N ARG A 108 14.50 13.67 17.47
CA ARG A 108 13.81 12.78 18.41
C ARG A 108 13.33 11.47 17.80
N MET A 109 13.53 11.28 16.50
CA MET A 109 13.16 10.05 15.80
C MET A 109 14.11 9.81 14.63
N SER A 110 14.24 8.56 14.20
CA SER A 110 14.96 8.21 12.99
C SER A 110 14.12 8.46 11.73
N ARG A 111 14.76 8.35 10.57
CA ARG A 111 14.06 8.46 9.28
C ARG A 111 13.14 7.27 9.04
N GLU A 112 13.54 6.09 9.51
CA GLU A 112 12.76 4.85 9.44
C GLU A 112 11.48 4.98 10.29
N GLU A 113 11.60 5.45 11.54
CA GLU A 113 10.45 5.72 12.42
C GLU A 113 9.51 6.77 11.81
N ALA A 114 10.07 7.83 11.23
CA ALA A 114 9.31 8.83 10.50
C ALA A 114 8.55 8.22 9.30
N GLN A 115 9.17 7.27 8.60
CA GLN A 115 8.56 6.58 7.47
C GLN A 115 7.42 5.64 7.90
N GLU A 116 7.58 4.90 8.99
CA GLU A 116 6.50 4.08 9.56
C GLU A 116 5.33 4.95 10.03
N LYS A 117 5.61 6.05 10.72
CA LYS A 117 4.60 7.01 11.16
C LYS A 117 3.86 7.64 9.97
N ALA A 118 4.57 7.97 8.89
CA ALA A 118 3.96 8.47 7.67
C ALA A 118 3.03 7.44 7.02
N ARG A 119 3.43 6.15 6.99
CA ARG A 119 2.57 5.07 6.47
C ARG A 119 1.31 4.90 7.30
N ALA A 120 1.41 4.99 8.63
CA ALA A 120 0.25 4.92 9.53
C ALA A 120 -0.74 6.08 9.28
N LEU A 121 -0.24 7.31 9.24
CA LEU A 121 -1.07 8.50 8.97
C LEU A 121 -1.71 8.45 7.57
N LYS A 122 -0.98 7.94 6.58
CA LYS A 122 -1.53 7.74 5.24
C LYS A 122 -2.61 6.65 5.21
N ARG A 123 -2.46 5.57 5.99
CA ARG A 123 -3.47 4.51 6.12
C ARG A 123 -4.77 5.05 6.69
N GLU A 124 -4.68 5.87 7.75
CA GLU A 124 -5.83 6.56 8.34
C GLU A 124 -6.48 7.51 7.33
N ALA A 125 -5.68 8.34 6.64
CA ALA A 125 -6.18 9.29 5.66
C ALA A 125 -6.88 8.64 4.47
N LEU A 126 -6.46 7.44 4.07
CA LEU A 126 -7.12 6.66 3.01
C LEU A 126 -8.34 5.88 3.49
N GLY A 127 -8.73 6.00 4.77
CA GLY A 127 -9.87 5.27 5.35
C GLY A 127 -9.63 3.76 5.46
N LEU A 128 -8.37 3.32 5.41
CA LEU A 128 -7.97 1.91 5.50
C LEU A 128 -7.81 1.45 6.96
N ALA A 129 -7.99 2.34 7.94
CA ALA A 129 -7.79 2.09 9.36
C ALA A 129 -8.91 1.28 10.03
N SER A 130 -10.05 1.03 9.37
CA SER A 130 -11.17 0.27 9.94
C SER A 130 -10.99 -1.25 9.93
N LEU A 131 -9.82 -1.79 9.58
CA LEU A 131 -9.55 -3.24 9.55
C LEU A 131 -8.56 -3.76 10.61
N THR A 132 -7.99 -2.88 11.43
CA THR A 132 -7.14 -3.31 12.56
C THR A 132 -7.20 -2.27 13.67
N SER A 133 -8.26 -2.35 14.48
CA SER A 133 -8.23 -1.76 15.82
C SER A 133 -7.19 -2.53 16.65
N PRO A 134 -6.23 -1.86 17.33
CA PRO A 134 -5.29 -2.56 18.19
C PRO A 134 -6.04 -3.06 19.43
N ALA A 135 -5.87 -4.34 19.74
CA ALA A 135 -6.18 -4.85 21.06
C ALA A 135 -5.23 -4.18 22.06
N ASN A 136 -5.70 -3.11 22.70
CA ASN A 136 -5.13 -2.61 23.95
C ASN A 136 -5.35 -3.70 25.02
N GLY A 137 -4.27 -4.29 25.51
CA GLY A 137 -4.24 -5.05 26.75
C GLY A 137 -3.48 -4.23 27.79
N ASN A 138 -4.20 -3.85 28.85
CA ASN A 138 -3.65 -3.38 30.13
C ASN A 138 -2.83 -4.49 30.79
#